data_AF-A0A317UDI8-F1
#
_entry.id   AF-A0A317UDI8-F1
#
_cell.length_a   1.000
_cell.length_b   1.000
_cell.length_c   1.000
_cell.angle_alpha   90.00
_cell.angle_beta   90.00
_cell.angle_gamma   90.00
#
_symmetry.space_group_name_H-M   'P 1'
#
loop_
_entity.id
_entity.type
_entity.pdbx_description
1 polymer ?
#
loop_
_entity_poly.entity_id
_entity_poly.type
_entity_poly.pdbx_seq_one_letter_code
_entity_poly.pdbx_strand_id
1 'polypeptide(L)'
;MLEFWLLFFACADIIPISLPFILEKIQSKLECDKLRKKEENTDVLYECHGDLFSKSNTLIDSKYKASLMEQKLLNIVLSKLQKRQYNDEGETGGLVCSIKAAELRELLRVSGGSFYTQLNKAAAAMTSRTIGFVNDDIKTFKYISLISMAQYEKGTFTVKFNYELKKYLTQEAPFTVLDLPVILAYNSVYALRLHEILLSECYNMKKPGVAKYTKKEATKGHYKIEIGLSELKLSLGVVNAETSAVQKVLAGSPTPDYDKAVEKATEKSFSDWYEFRRKVIEVAVKEINRVDNGTFVSYEPKKAGHGGKVYAITFFVELGNKENEEEKKTEATKKSKSQLSQEEQFELFFKVKTLIKEELSYDDIGVICKAAEYDIQKIEKAYMVASSSTNAIDNLVGFMIKAIKENYDLPVKKENGKKQNKFNNFHQRDYDFDEYERALLNRDQA
;
A
#
# COMPACT_ATOMS: atom_id res chain seq x y z
N MET A 1 23.49 42.23 40.67
CA MET A 1 23.15 42.38 39.23
C MET A 1 23.84 43.65 38.70
N LEU A 2 25.18 43.72 38.77
CA LEU A 2 25.95 44.86 38.26
C LEU A 2 27.43 44.52 37.99
N GLU A 3 27.95 43.40 38.50
CA GLU A 3 29.32 42.96 38.18
C GLU A 3 29.44 42.05 36.95
N PHE A 4 28.34 41.48 36.44
CA PHE A 4 28.37 40.64 35.23
C PHE A 4 28.37 41.45 33.91
N TRP A 5 28.12 42.75 33.98
CA TRP A 5 28.05 43.62 32.78
C TRP A 5 29.41 44.20 32.38
N LEU A 6 30.38 44.24 33.30
CA LEU A 6 31.71 44.81 33.06
C LEU A 6 32.69 43.84 32.36
N LEU A 7 32.45 42.53 32.42
CA LEU A 7 33.24 41.55 31.68
C LEU A 7 32.79 41.38 30.21
N PHE A 8 31.58 41.82 29.87
CA PHE A 8 31.11 41.80 28.48
C PHE A 8 31.66 42.95 27.63
N PHE A 9 32.15 44.03 28.25
CA PHE A 9 32.72 45.18 27.54
C PHE A 9 34.22 45.11 27.28
N ALA A 10 34.92 44.06 27.75
CA ALA A 10 36.37 43.93 27.59
C ALA A 10 36.81 42.96 26.46
N CYS A 11 35.89 42.35 25.72
CA CYS A 11 36.20 41.47 24.58
C CYS A 11 35.40 41.81 23.31
N ALA A 12 35.08 43.09 23.09
CA ALA A 12 34.38 43.55 21.89
C ALA A 12 35.30 43.78 20.67
N ASP A 13 36.61 43.50 20.77
CA ASP A 13 37.58 43.80 19.69
C ASP A 13 38.21 42.57 19.03
N ILE A 14 37.64 41.36 19.17
CA ILE A 14 38.02 40.23 18.33
C ILE A 14 36.77 39.40 17.97
N ILE A 15 36.60 39.15 16.67
CA ILE A 15 35.55 38.37 15.98
C ILE A 15 34.33 39.17 15.49
N PRO A 16 34.45 40.00 14.44
CA PRO A 16 33.38 40.13 13.46
C PRO A 16 33.61 39.06 12.37
N ILE A 17 32.62 38.22 12.09
CA ILE A 17 32.34 37.47 10.82
C ILE A 17 31.47 36.22 11.10
N SER A 18 31.47 35.63 12.30
CA SER A 18 30.77 34.34 12.53
C SER A 18 29.32 34.44 13.02
N LEU A 19 28.88 35.56 13.62
CA LEU A 19 27.52 35.70 14.15
C LEU A 19 26.40 35.62 13.09
N PRO A 20 26.48 36.31 11.92
CA PRO A 20 25.44 36.21 10.91
C PRO A 20 25.34 34.80 10.31
N PHE A 21 26.47 34.09 10.16
CA PHE A 21 26.50 32.71 9.69
C PHE A 21 25.86 31.72 10.68
N ILE A 22 26.07 31.93 11.98
CA ILE A 22 25.45 31.12 13.03
C ILE A 22 23.93 31.38 13.09
N LEU A 23 23.49 32.65 12.94
CA LEU A 23 22.09 33.03 12.87
C LEU A 23 21.37 32.45 11.64
N GLU A 24 22.01 32.50 10.47
CA GLU A 24 21.48 31.90 9.23
C GLU A 24 21.35 30.37 9.36
N LYS A 25 22.32 29.71 9.99
CA LYS A 25 22.31 28.26 10.23
C LYS A 25 21.26 27.85 11.27
N ILE A 26 20.97 28.69 12.26
CA ILE A 26 19.89 28.48 13.23
C ILE A 26 18.53 28.70 12.56
N GLN A 27 18.37 29.73 11.73
CA GLN A 27 17.14 29.99 10.97
C GLN A 27 16.84 28.86 9.98
N SER A 28 17.84 28.40 9.23
CA SER A 28 17.73 27.24 8.33
C SER A 28 17.33 25.97 9.09
N LYS A 29 17.91 25.74 10.27
CA LYS A 29 17.57 24.57 11.11
C LYS A 29 16.14 24.65 11.65
N LEU A 30 15.69 25.83 12.05
CA LEU A 30 14.31 26.07 12.52
C LEU A 30 13.28 25.93 11.39
N GLU A 31 13.65 26.27 10.16
CA GLU A 31 12.81 26.11 8.96
C GLU A 31 12.72 24.64 8.53
N CYS A 32 13.83 23.90 8.58
CA CYS A 32 13.86 22.44 8.42
C CYS A 32 13.02 21.71 9.48
N ASP A 33 13.07 22.13 10.75
CA ASP A 33 12.25 21.54 11.82
C ASP A 33 10.75 21.86 11.67
N LYS A 34 10.41 23.03 11.11
CA LYS A 34 9.01 23.37 10.75
C LYS A 34 8.50 22.58 9.55
N LEU A 35 9.36 22.27 8.57
CA LEU A 35 9.03 21.40 7.44
C LEU A 35 8.82 19.95 7.91
N ARG A 36 9.69 19.45 8.80
CA ARG A 36 9.55 18.13 9.44
C ARG A 36 8.23 17.94 10.19
N LYS A 37 7.80 18.97 10.93
CA LYS A 37 6.50 18.96 11.65
C LYS A 37 5.28 19.10 10.73
N LYS A 38 5.47 19.50 9.47
CA LYS A 38 4.39 19.61 8.47
C LYS A 38 4.22 18.32 7.66
N GLU A 39 5.25 17.48 7.63
CA GLU A 39 5.26 16.17 6.94
C GLU A 39 4.66 15.02 7.78
N GLU A 40 4.47 15.21 9.09
CA GLU A 40 3.80 14.22 9.98
C GLU A 40 2.28 14.10 9.76
N ASN A 41 1.67 14.78 8.77
CA ASN A 41 0.21 14.82 8.59
C ASN A 41 -0.27 14.39 7.20
N THR A 42 0.40 13.41 6.60
CA THR A 42 -0.09 12.62 5.47
C THR A 42 0.05 11.14 5.82
N ASP A 43 -0.89 10.62 6.61
CA ASP A 43 -0.94 9.20 6.97
C ASP A 43 -1.32 8.34 5.76
N VAL A 44 -0.29 7.82 5.08
CA VAL A 44 -0.28 6.44 4.59
C VAL A 44 0.74 5.74 5.48
N LEU A 45 0.26 5.17 6.59
CA LEU A 45 1.11 4.58 7.61
C LEU A 45 1.75 3.30 7.05
N TYR A 46 3.02 3.40 6.68
CA TYR A 46 3.88 2.25 6.36
C TYR A 46 4.27 1.61 7.70
N GLU A 47 4.02 0.32 7.90
CA GLU A 47 4.64 -0.40 9.03
C GLU A 47 6.15 -0.42 8.82
N CYS A 48 6.82 0.53 9.46
CA CYS A 48 8.26 0.73 9.40
C CYS A 48 8.87 0.05 10.63
N HIS A 49 9.84 -0.84 10.42
CA HIS A 49 10.57 -1.50 11.52
C HIS A 49 11.63 -0.59 12.17
N GLY A 50 11.64 0.71 11.84
CA GLY A 50 12.43 1.75 12.51
C GLY A 50 13.85 1.94 11.99
N ASP A 51 14.28 1.21 10.96
CA ASP A 51 15.62 1.34 10.35
C ASP A 51 15.53 1.71 8.87
N LEU A 52 15.05 2.93 8.62
CA LEU A 52 14.94 3.50 7.28
C LEU A 52 16.28 4.06 6.80
N PHE A 53 16.56 3.86 5.52
CA PHE A 53 17.67 4.48 4.82
C PHE A 53 17.27 4.87 3.40
N SER A 54 17.87 5.93 2.87
CA SER A 54 17.65 6.40 1.50
C SER A 54 18.68 5.79 0.54
N LYS A 55 18.26 5.42 -0.66
CA LYS A 55 19.15 4.98 -1.74
C LYS A 55 18.87 5.82 -2.98
N SER A 56 19.90 6.34 -3.63
CA SER A 56 19.75 7.15 -4.85
C SER A 56 19.07 6.35 -5.95
N ASN A 57 18.11 6.96 -6.66
CA ASN A 57 17.44 6.32 -7.79
C ASN A 57 18.43 6.00 -8.91
N THR A 58 19.47 6.81 -9.13
CA THR A 58 20.56 6.49 -10.06
C THR A 58 21.24 5.16 -9.72
N LEU A 59 21.41 4.85 -8.43
CA LEU A 59 22.00 3.59 -8.00
C LEU A 59 21.00 2.42 -8.12
N ILE A 60 19.72 2.66 -7.88
CA ILE A 60 18.65 1.66 -8.07
C ILE A 60 18.50 1.32 -9.55
N ASP A 61 18.44 2.32 -10.43
CA ASP A 61 18.19 2.19 -11.86
C ASP A 61 19.39 1.67 -12.63
N SER A 62 20.59 1.76 -12.05
CA SER A 62 21.81 1.27 -12.67
C SER A 62 21.69 -0.22 -13.04
N LYS A 63 22.13 -0.55 -14.25
CA LYS A 63 22.06 -1.91 -14.80
C LYS A 63 23.36 -2.62 -14.45
N TYR A 64 23.31 -3.51 -13.46
CA TYR A 64 24.48 -4.28 -13.03
C TYR A 64 24.09 -5.64 -12.47
N LYS A 65 25.04 -6.57 -12.45
CA LYS A 65 24.86 -7.91 -11.90
C LYS A 65 25.58 -8.00 -10.56
N ALA A 66 24.83 -8.22 -9.49
CA ALA A 66 25.35 -8.33 -8.13
C ALA A 66 24.83 -9.57 -7.41
N SER A 67 25.61 -10.06 -6.45
CA SER A 67 25.17 -11.14 -5.56
C SER A 67 24.23 -10.63 -4.46
N LEU A 68 23.45 -11.53 -3.84
CA LEU A 68 22.57 -11.14 -2.72
C LEU A 68 23.36 -10.55 -1.55
N MET A 69 24.48 -11.20 -1.24
CA MET A 69 25.40 -10.79 -0.18
C MET A 69 25.90 -9.36 -0.43
N GLU A 70 26.31 -9.09 -1.65
CA GLU A 70 26.77 -7.76 -2.08
C GLU A 70 25.70 -6.69 -1.99
N GLN A 71 24.47 -6.97 -2.46
CA GLN A 71 23.35 -6.04 -2.37
C GLN A 71 23.03 -5.69 -0.91
N LYS A 72 22.96 -6.72 -0.05
CA LYS A 72 22.71 -6.54 1.38
C LYS A 72 23.83 -5.77 2.06
N LEU A 73 25.08 -6.10 1.74
CA LEU A 73 26.25 -5.43 2.30
C LEU A 73 26.28 -3.95 1.90
N LEU A 74 26.02 -3.64 0.63
CA LEU A 74 25.90 -2.26 0.16
C LEU A 74 24.81 -1.50 0.92
N ASN A 75 23.62 -2.08 1.08
CA ASN A 75 22.52 -1.45 1.79
C ASN A 75 22.81 -1.24 3.30
N ILE A 76 23.50 -2.18 3.96
CA ILE A 76 23.96 -2.02 5.36
C ILE A 76 24.93 -0.84 5.47
N VAL A 77 25.92 -0.77 4.59
CA VAL A 77 26.94 0.28 4.66
C VAL A 77 26.32 1.65 4.33
N LEU A 78 25.38 1.72 3.38
CA LEU A 78 24.62 2.95 3.09
C LEU A 78 23.77 3.42 4.29
N SER A 79 23.06 2.50 4.95
CA SER A 79 22.30 2.82 6.16
C SER A 79 23.20 3.36 7.28
N LYS A 80 24.34 2.71 7.56
CA LYS A 80 25.31 3.21 8.56
C LYS A 80 25.86 4.59 8.20
N LEU A 81 26.14 4.84 6.91
CA LEU A 81 26.62 6.13 6.44
C LEU A 81 25.61 7.25 6.74
N GLN A 82 24.32 7.00 6.53
CA GLN A 82 23.27 7.98 6.79
C GLN A 82 23.00 8.19 8.28
N LYS A 83 23.12 7.13 9.08
CA LYS A 83 23.10 7.20 10.55
C LYS A 83 24.33 7.87 11.15
N ARG A 84 25.24 8.41 10.31
CA ARG A 84 26.51 9.02 10.71
C ARG A 84 27.41 8.08 11.53
N GLN A 85 27.31 6.78 11.28
CA GLN A 85 28.17 5.75 11.87
C GLN A 85 29.39 5.52 10.96
N TYR A 86 30.18 6.56 10.78
CA TYR A 86 31.41 6.55 9.98
C TYR A 86 32.47 7.48 10.56
N ASN A 87 33.72 7.23 10.23
CA ASN A 87 34.83 8.15 10.47
C ASN A 87 35.07 8.96 9.19
N ASP A 88 35.11 10.29 9.30
CA ASP A 88 35.51 11.18 8.20
C ASP A 88 37.03 11.38 8.30
N GLU A 89 37.78 10.74 7.42
CA GLU A 89 39.25 10.84 7.38
C GLU A 89 39.72 12.00 6.46
N GLY A 90 38.83 12.93 6.11
CA GLY A 90 39.14 14.12 5.32
C GLY A 90 39.15 13.87 3.80
N GLU A 91 39.64 14.85 3.04
CA GLU A 91 39.53 14.89 1.56
C GLU A 91 40.25 13.73 0.85
N THR A 92 41.32 13.19 1.44
CA THR A 92 42.07 12.04 0.91
C THR A 92 41.65 10.72 1.57
N GLY A 93 41.14 10.81 2.80
CA GLY A 93 40.72 9.69 3.63
C GLY A 93 39.31 9.16 3.32
N GLY A 94 38.41 10.01 2.82
CA GLY A 94 37.04 9.62 2.50
C GLY A 94 36.21 9.24 3.73
N LEU A 95 35.03 8.66 3.49
CA LEU A 95 34.14 8.20 4.56
C LEU A 95 34.40 6.72 4.84
N VAL A 96 34.79 6.39 6.06
CA VAL A 96 35.16 5.04 6.47
C VAL A 96 34.12 4.46 7.41
N CYS A 97 33.48 3.36 7.00
CA CYS A 97 32.55 2.60 7.81
C CYS A 97 33.22 1.30 8.27
N SER A 98 33.14 1.00 9.57
CA SER A 98 33.66 -0.24 10.15
C SER A 98 32.56 -1.01 10.85
N ILE A 99 32.51 -2.32 10.63
CA ILE A 99 31.48 -3.22 11.14
C ILE A 99 32.15 -4.47 11.69
N LYS A 100 31.75 -4.91 12.89
CA LYS A 100 32.27 -6.17 13.43
C LYS A 100 31.75 -7.34 12.61
N ALA A 101 32.60 -8.32 12.33
CA ALA A 101 32.23 -9.52 11.58
C ALA A 101 31.08 -10.30 12.24
N ALA A 102 31.05 -10.31 13.57
CA ALA A 102 29.98 -10.94 14.35
C ALA A 102 28.63 -10.23 14.14
N GLU A 103 28.62 -8.88 14.21
CA GLU A 103 27.44 -8.06 13.93
C GLU A 103 26.96 -8.27 12.49
N LEU A 104 27.87 -8.25 11.52
CA LEU A 104 27.53 -8.44 10.12
C LEU A 104 26.92 -9.83 9.85
N ARG A 105 27.45 -10.86 10.53
CA ARG A 105 26.94 -12.23 10.44
C ARG A 105 25.53 -12.37 10.99
N GLU A 106 25.23 -11.68 12.09
CA GLU A 106 23.90 -11.63 12.70
C GLU A 106 22.90 -10.90 11.78
N LEU A 107 23.25 -9.71 11.29
CA LEU A 107 22.43 -8.93 10.36
C LEU A 107 22.08 -9.70 9.08
N LEU A 108 23.03 -10.44 8.54
CA LEU A 108 22.85 -11.22 7.32
C LEU A 108 22.22 -12.61 7.56
N ARG A 109 22.02 -13.01 8.82
CA ARG A 109 21.48 -14.32 9.23
C ARG A 109 22.23 -15.52 8.64
N VAL A 110 23.57 -15.43 8.57
CA VAL A 110 24.40 -16.48 7.96
C VAL A 110 24.93 -17.44 9.03
N SER A 111 24.47 -18.69 9.00
CA SER A 111 24.99 -19.80 9.81
C SER A 111 25.95 -20.66 8.98
N GLY A 112 27.26 -20.61 9.27
CA GLY A 112 28.25 -21.50 8.63
C GLY A 112 29.70 -21.03 8.69
N GLY A 113 30.65 -21.94 8.43
CA GLY A 113 32.09 -21.65 8.45
C GLY A 113 32.60 -20.83 7.25
N SER A 114 31.85 -20.77 6.15
CA SER A 114 32.28 -20.12 4.90
C SER A 114 32.03 -18.61 4.83
N PHE A 115 31.63 -17.97 5.94
CA PHE A 115 31.25 -16.55 5.96
C PHE A 115 32.39 -15.64 5.45
N TYR A 116 33.63 -15.89 5.89
CA TYR A 116 34.80 -15.16 5.42
C TYR A 116 34.98 -15.26 3.90
N THR A 117 34.86 -16.47 3.33
CA THR A 117 34.99 -16.68 1.88
C THR A 117 33.90 -15.97 1.09
N GLN A 118 32.66 -15.99 1.58
CA GLN A 118 31.54 -15.27 0.96
C GLN A 118 31.74 -13.76 1.05
N LEU A 119 32.17 -13.25 2.20
CA LEU A 119 32.45 -11.84 2.43
C LEU A 119 33.60 -11.35 1.53
N ASN A 120 34.68 -12.13 1.38
CA ASN A 120 35.79 -11.80 0.50
C ASN A 120 35.33 -11.66 -0.96
N LYS A 121 34.54 -12.64 -1.46
CA LYS A 121 33.97 -12.57 -2.81
C LYS A 121 33.07 -11.33 -3.01
N ALA A 122 32.23 -11.03 -2.03
CA ALA A 122 31.35 -9.85 -2.08
C ALA A 122 32.15 -8.53 -2.03
N ALA A 123 33.18 -8.44 -1.17
CA ALA A 123 34.04 -7.28 -1.05
C ALA A 123 34.79 -6.98 -2.36
N ALA A 124 35.35 -8.00 -3.00
CA ALA A 124 36.00 -7.86 -4.30
C ALA A 124 35.04 -7.30 -5.36
N ALA A 125 33.84 -7.87 -5.49
CA ALA A 125 32.84 -7.42 -6.46
C ALA A 125 32.35 -5.98 -6.19
N MET A 126 32.18 -5.61 -4.92
CA MET A 126 31.71 -4.28 -4.53
C MET A 126 32.69 -3.17 -4.90
N THR A 127 34.00 -3.42 -4.79
CA THR A 127 35.04 -2.43 -5.11
C THR A 127 35.20 -2.20 -6.62
N SER A 128 34.88 -3.20 -7.45
CA SER A 128 35.00 -3.11 -8.91
C SER A 128 33.87 -2.32 -9.58
N ARG A 129 32.84 -1.88 -8.84
CA ARG A 129 31.68 -1.19 -9.42
C ARG A 129 31.95 0.30 -9.63
N THR A 130 31.93 0.72 -10.89
CA THR A 130 32.01 2.13 -11.28
C THR A 130 30.64 2.65 -11.72
N ILE A 131 30.31 3.85 -11.25
CA ILE A 131 29.16 4.63 -11.70
C ILE A 131 29.68 5.61 -12.76
N GLY A 132 29.13 5.52 -13.97
CA GLY A 132 29.45 6.41 -15.07
C GLY A 132 28.41 7.53 -15.21
N PHE A 133 28.87 8.76 -15.33
CA PHE A 133 28.11 9.91 -15.77
C PHE A 133 28.59 10.26 -17.17
N VAL A 134 27.70 10.22 -18.16
CA VAL A 134 28.01 10.62 -19.55
C VAL A 134 27.03 11.72 -19.91
N ASN A 135 27.55 12.86 -20.36
CA ASN A 135 26.77 13.95 -20.92
C ASN A 135 27.33 14.28 -22.30
N ASP A 136 26.62 13.80 -23.33
CA ASP A 136 27.04 13.93 -24.72
C ASP A 136 26.88 15.36 -25.26
N ASP A 137 25.96 16.15 -24.72
CA ASP A 137 25.71 17.55 -25.14
C ASP A 137 26.96 18.41 -24.93
N ILE A 138 27.62 18.24 -23.78
CA ILE A 138 28.87 18.93 -23.44
C ILE A 138 30.12 18.05 -23.59
N LYS A 139 29.97 16.84 -24.17
CA LYS A 139 31.06 15.86 -24.36
C LYS A 139 31.89 15.58 -23.10
N THR A 140 31.22 15.42 -21.96
CA THR A 140 31.90 15.07 -20.70
C THR A 140 31.51 13.67 -20.26
N PHE A 141 32.50 12.92 -19.77
CA PHE A 141 32.27 11.64 -19.12
C PHE A 141 33.06 11.57 -17.83
N LYS A 142 32.49 10.91 -16.81
CA LYS A 142 33.11 10.73 -15.51
C LYS A 142 32.72 9.38 -14.95
N TYR A 143 33.70 8.55 -14.59
CA TYR A 143 33.46 7.25 -13.96
C TYR A 143 34.04 7.26 -12.55
N ILE A 144 33.23 6.92 -11.57
CA ILE A 144 33.60 6.95 -10.15
C ILE A 144 33.20 5.63 -9.51
N SER A 145 34.15 4.94 -8.85
CA SER A 145 33.78 3.77 -8.02
C SER A 145 33.09 4.23 -6.74
N LEU A 146 32.02 3.53 -6.34
CA LEU A 146 31.31 3.81 -5.08
C LEU A 146 32.18 3.54 -3.87
N ILE A 147 32.90 2.42 -3.90
CA ILE A 147 33.70 1.91 -2.82
C ILE A 147 35.14 1.84 -3.29
N SER A 148 35.98 2.68 -2.70
CA SER A 148 37.40 2.75 -3.03
C SER A 148 38.20 1.61 -2.41
N MET A 149 37.76 1.08 -1.26
CA MET A 149 38.45 0.00 -0.56
C MET A 149 37.48 -0.76 0.35
N ALA A 150 37.65 -2.08 0.41
CA ALA A 150 37.00 -2.96 1.35
C ALA A 150 38.06 -3.90 1.97
N GLN A 151 38.16 -3.92 3.29
CA GLN A 151 39.18 -4.64 4.05
C GLN A 151 38.53 -5.49 5.13
N TYR A 152 39.07 -6.69 5.37
CA TYR A 152 38.75 -7.50 6.53
C TYR A 152 40.02 -7.77 7.32
N GLU A 153 40.07 -7.32 8.57
CA GLU A 153 41.20 -7.54 9.46
C GLU A 153 40.72 -7.80 10.88
N LYS A 154 41.27 -8.83 11.53
CA LYS A 154 41.04 -9.14 12.97
C LYS A 154 39.55 -9.11 13.39
N GLY A 155 38.68 -9.64 12.54
CA GLY A 155 37.23 -9.71 12.82
C GLY A 155 36.47 -8.40 12.60
N THR A 156 37.07 -7.42 11.91
CA THR A 156 36.43 -6.16 11.52
C THR A 156 36.43 -6.04 10.01
N PHE A 157 35.27 -5.72 9.45
CA PHE A 157 35.08 -5.39 8.05
C PHE A 157 34.99 -3.88 7.88
N THR A 158 35.87 -3.30 7.08
CA THR A 158 36.00 -1.85 6.88
C THR A 158 35.77 -1.52 5.41
N VAL A 159 34.96 -0.50 5.15
CA VAL A 159 34.62 -0.02 3.82
C VAL A 159 34.91 1.47 3.74
N LYS A 160 35.68 1.87 2.73
CA LYS A 160 35.99 3.28 2.44
C LYS A 160 35.29 3.72 1.16
N PHE A 161 34.37 4.68 1.30
CA PHE A 161 33.70 5.30 0.16
C PHE A 161 34.62 6.26 -0.57
N ASN A 162 34.39 6.39 -1.87
CA ASN A 162 35.07 7.40 -2.66
C ASN A 162 34.64 8.81 -2.19
N TYR A 163 35.62 9.67 -1.88
CA TYR A 163 35.40 11.00 -1.34
C TYR A 163 34.57 11.88 -2.29
N GLU A 164 34.68 11.67 -3.60
CA GLU A 164 33.93 12.43 -4.60
C GLU A 164 32.42 12.19 -4.50
N LEU A 165 32.02 11.06 -3.92
CA LEU A 165 30.62 10.69 -3.74
C LEU A 165 29.96 11.36 -2.56
N LYS A 166 30.74 12.01 -1.66
CA LYS A 166 30.18 12.84 -0.58
C LYS A 166 29.20 13.88 -1.08
N LYS A 167 29.44 14.46 -2.27
CA LYS A 167 28.56 15.43 -2.92
C LYS A 167 27.23 14.82 -3.36
N TYR A 168 27.25 13.58 -3.83
CA TYR A 168 26.08 12.83 -4.34
C TYR A 168 25.32 12.08 -3.23
N LEU A 169 25.89 11.97 -2.03
CA LEU A 169 25.21 11.44 -0.83
C LEU A 169 24.31 12.48 -0.16
N THR A 170 24.41 13.76 -0.55
CA THR A 170 23.52 14.84 -0.13
C THR A 170 22.19 14.74 -0.91
N GLN A 171 21.05 14.92 -0.22
CA GLN A 171 19.67 14.64 -0.67
C GLN A 171 19.14 15.44 -1.89
N GLU A 172 20.00 16.07 -2.68
CA GLU A 172 19.57 16.88 -3.83
C GLU A 172 19.12 16.02 -5.03
N ALA A 173 19.58 14.77 -5.12
CA ALA A 173 19.19 13.83 -6.17
C ALA A 173 17.96 12.98 -5.76
N PRO A 174 17.13 12.52 -6.72
CA PRO A 174 16.02 11.62 -6.41
C PRO A 174 16.50 10.37 -5.66
N PHE A 175 15.80 10.05 -4.57
CA PHE A 175 16.11 8.92 -3.71
C PHE A 175 14.84 8.17 -3.34
N THR A 176 15.03 6.91 -2.98
CA THR A 176 14.00 6.00 -2.49
C THR A 176 14.30 5.66 -1.05
N VAL A 177 13.31 5.74 -0.18
CA VAL A 177 13.42 5.31 1.22
C VAL A 177 13.12 3.82 1.29
N LEU A 178 13.99 3.08 1.97
CA LEU A 178 13.93 1.63 2.11
C LEU A 178 14.05 1.25 3.58
N ASP A 179 13.36 0.17 3.97
CA ASP A 179 13.47 -0.45 5.29
C ASP A 179 14.59 -1.51 5.27
N LEU A 180 15.64 -1.31 6.08
CA LEU A 180 16.79 -2.20 6.10
C LEU A 180 16.43 -3.64 6.53
N PRO A 181 15.71 -3.87 7.66
CA PRO A 181 15.18 -5.19 8.01
C PRO A 181 14.45 -5.92 6.88
N VAL A 182 13.55 -5.23 6.16
CA VAL A 182 12.82 -5.80 5.02
C VAL A 182 13.79 -6.23 3.93
N ILE A 183 14.71 -5.35 3.55
CA ILE A 183 15.71 -5.59 2.51
C ILE A 183 16.63 -6.77 2.87
N LEU A 184 17.01 -6.89 4.15
CA LEU A 184 17.86 -7.97 4.65
C LEU A 184 17.10 -9.31 4.77
N ALA A 185 15.77 -9.30 4.84
CA ALA A 185 14.96 -10.52 4.93
C ALA A 185 14.86 -11.29 3.60
N TYR A 186 15.06 -10.62 2.46
CA TYR A 186 14.99 -11.27 1.14
C TYR A 186 16.07 -12.34 0.93
N ASN A 187 15.68 -13.47 0.35
CA ASN A 187 16.52 -14.62 0.00
C ASN A 187 16.81 -14.66 -1.50
N SER A 188 15.98 -14.01 -2.33
CA SER A 188 16.23 -13.83 -3.75
C SER A 188 16.88 -12.46 -4.03
N VAL A 189 17.96 -12.46 -4.82
CA VAL A 189 18.54 -11.23 -5.38
C VAL A 189 17.48 -10.44 -6.15
N TYR A 190 16.62 -11.17 -6.87
CA TYR A 190 15.59 -10.60 -7.72
C TYR A 190 14.45 -10.00 -6.92
N ALA A 191 14.09 -10.57 -5.76
CA ALA A 191 13.09 -9.98 -4.87
C ALA A 191 13.58 -8.64 -4.33
N LEU A 192 14.81 -8.60 -3.81
CA LEU A 192 15.43 -7.37 -3.32
C LEU A 192 15.50 -6.31 -4.42
N ARG A 193 16.01 -6.65 -5.60
CA ARG A 193 16.13 -5.70 -6.72
C ARG A 193 14.79 -5.24 -7.25
N LEU A 194 13.82 -6.14 -7.43
CA LEU A 194 12.50 -5.77 -7.91
C LEU A 194 11.80 -4.85 -6.91
N HIS A 195 11.91 -5.13 -5.60
CA HIS A 195 11.35 -4.27 -4.57
C HIS A 195 11.94 -2.85 -4.62
N GLU A 196 13.26 -2.72 -4.73
CA GLU A 196 13.92 -1.41 -4.88
C GLU A 196 13.43 -0.64 -6.11
N ILE A 197 13.37 -1.30 -7.28
CA ILE A 197 12.94 -0.69 -8.54
C ILE A 197 11.46 -0.26 -8.49
N LEU A 198 10.59 -1.09 -7.93
CA LEU A 198 9.17 -0.76 -7.85
C LEU A 198 8.93 0.42 -6.91
N LEU A 199 9.62 0.45 -5.76
CA LEU A 199 9.50 1.58 -4.84
C LEU A 199 10.03 2.87 -5.46
N SER A 200 11.15 2.86 -6.18
CA SER A 200 11.69 4.08 -6.80
C SER A 200 10.71 4.73 -7.78
N GLU A 201 9.90 3.93 -8.47
CA GLU A 201 8.84 4.41 -9.36
C GLU A 201 7.59 4.92 -8.61
N CYS A 202 7.30 4.37 -7.43
CA CYS A 202 6.18 4.81 -6.59
C CYS A 202 6.45 6.17 -5.93
N TYR A 203 7.71 6.47 -5.58
CA TYR A 203 8.12 7.70 -4.90
C TYR A 203 8.44 8.88 -5.83
N ASN A 204 8.04 8.84 -7.09
CA ASN A 204 8.21 9.95 -8.03
C ASN A 204 7.46 11.21 -7.55
N MET A 205 8.10 12.01 -6.69
CA MET A 205 7.71 13.39 -6.42
C MET A 205 7.68 14.12 -7.76
N LYS A 206 6.52 14.66 -8.13
CA LYS A 206 6.38 15.46 -9.36
C LYS A 206 7.46 16.54 -9.37
N LYS A 207 8.19 16.68 -10.49
CA LYS A 207 9.19 17.75 -10.68
C LYS A 207 8.59 19.10 -10.23
N PRO A 208 9.30 19.88 -9.39
CA PRO A 208 8.83 21.21 -9.00
C PRO A 208 8.59 22.04 -10.27
N GLY A 209 7.37 22.57 -10.43
CA GLY A 209 6.95 23.37 -11.60
C GLY A 209 5.88 22.74 -12.50
N VAL A 210 5.71 21.41 -12.50
CA VAL A 210 4.71 20.72 -13.37
C VAL A 210 3.39 20.42 -12.62
N ALA A 211 3.38 20.63 -11.31
CA ALA A 211 2.24 20.37 -10.43
C ALA A 211 0.99 21.23 -10.73
N LYS A 212 1.14 22.38 -11.42
CA LYS A 212 0.01 23.25 -11.82
C LYS A 212 -0.83 22.67 -12.97
N TYR A 213 -0.27 21.78 -13.80
CA TYR A 213 -0.91 21.31 -15.04
C TYR A 213 -1.38 19.85 -15.01
N THR A 214 -0.97 19.07 -14.00
CA THR A 214 -1.49 17.71 -13.82
C THR A 214 -2.57 17.70 -12.75
N LYS A 215 -3.84 17.50 -13.16
CA LYS A 215 -4.96 17.27 -12.24
C LYS A 215 -4.56 16.20 -11.22
N LYS A 216 -4.79 16.47 -9.94
CA LYS A 216 -4.69 15.49 -8.86
C LYS A 216 -5.69 14.38 -9.14
N GLU A 217 -5.26 13.26 -9.68
CA GLU A 217 -5.80 11.99 -9.24
C GLU A 217 -4.88 11.56 -8.10
N ALA A 218 -5.39 11.58 -6.88
CA ALA A 218 -4.70 10.98 -5.75
C ALA A 218 -4.73 9.47 -6.01
N THR A 219 -3.68 8.92 -6.62
CA THR A 219 -3.48 7.46 -6.69
C THR A 219 -3.39 7.00 -5.23
N LYS A 220 -4.48 6.39 -4.74
CA LYS A 220 -4.68 5.95 -3.34
C LYS A 220 -3.74 4.79 -3.01
N GLY A 221 -2.43 5.00 -3.04
CA GLY A 221 -1.44 3.94 -2.82
C GLY A 221 -1.35 2.90 -3.94
N HIS A 222 -2.17 2.97 -5.00
CA HIS A 222 -2.12 2.05 -6.14
C HIS A 222 -1.28 2.65 -7.28
N TYR A 223 -0.26 1.92 -7.72
CA TYR A 223 0.66 2.34 -8.78
C TYR A 223 0.65 1.30 -9.90
N LYS A 224 0.65 1.78 -11.14
CA LYS A 224 0.77 0.96 -12.34
C LYS A 224 2.10 1.28 -13.02
N ILE A 225 3.03 0.35 -12.98
CA ILE A 225 4.41 0.52 -13.48
C ILE A 225 4.61 -0.44 -14.65
N GLU A 226 4.90 0.08 -15.84
CA GLU A 226 5.20 -0.73 -17.02
C GLU A 226 6.69 -0.69 -17.32
N ILE A 227 7.32 -1.88 -17.39
CA ILE A 227 8.76 -2.01 -17.65
C ILE A 227 8.97 -2.95 -18.83
N GLY A 228 9.83 -2.54 -19.77
CA GLY A 228 10.22 -3.38 -20.90
C GLY A 228 10.93 -4.66 -20.45
N LEU A 229 10.70 -5.77 -21.14
CA LEU A 229 11.23 -7.08 -20.72
C LEU A 229 12.77 -7.09 -20.68
N SER A 230 13.42 -6.55 -21.71
CA SER A 230 14.88 -6.51 -21.81
C SER A 230 15.50 -5.52 -20.81
N GLU A 231 14.84 -4.39 -20.59
CA GLU A 231 15.21 -3.43 -19.55
C GLU A 231 15.16 -4.07 -18.16
N LEU A 232 14.07 -4.78 -17.85
CA LEU A 232 13.90 -5.46 -16.57
C LEU A 232 14.97 -6.54 -16.36
N LYS A 233 15.29 -7.32 -17.40
CA LYS A 233 16.36 -8.34 -17.34
C LYS A 233 17.73 -7.74 -16.99
N LEU A 234 18.06 -6.58 -17.57
CA LEU A 234 19.28 -5.84 -17.24
C LEU A 234 19.23 -5.25 -15.83
N SER A 235 18.09 -4.68 -15.43
CA SER A 235 17.90 -4.02 -14.14
C SER A 235 17.98 -5.02 -12.97
N LEU A 236 17.40 -6.22 -13.14
CA LEU A 236 17.46 -7.30 -12.17
C LEU A 236 18.82 -8.02 -12.15
N GLY A 237 19.74 -7.69 -13.06
CA GLY A 237 21.06 -8.33 -13.14
C GLY A 237 21.03 -9.77 -13.67
N VAL A 238 19.94 -10.16 -14.34
CA VAL A 238 19.81 -11.48 -15.00
C VAL A 238 20.72 -11.57 -16.23
N VAL A 239 20.90 -10.44 -16.91
CA VAL A 239 21.83 -10.25 -18.01
C VAL A 239 22.96 -9.36 -17.54
N ASN A 240 24.20 -9.77 -17.78
CA ASN A 240 25.36 -8.99 -17.36
C ASN A 240 25.52 -7.73 -18.23
N ALA A 241 25.31 -6.56 -17.63
CA ALA A 241 25.46 -5.27 -18.29
C ALA A 241 26.91 -4.75 -18.33
N GLU A 242 27.83 -5.39 -17.61
CA GLU A 242 29.22 -4.93 -17.44
C GLU A 242 30.12 -5.31 -18.63
N THR A 243 29.66 -6.17 -19.53
CA THR A 243 30.39 -6.53 -20.74
C THR A 243 30.54 -5.32 -21.67
N SER A 244 31.75 -5.08 -22.18
CA SER A 244 32.06 -3.93 -23.04
C SER A 244 31.14 -3.78 -24.26
N ALA A 245 30.68 -4.89 -24.84
CA ALA A 245 29.72 -4.89 -25.96
C ALA A 245 28.33 -4.36 -25.57
N VAL A 246 27.90 -4.66 -24.34
CA VAL A 246 26.60 -4.23 -23.78
C VAL A 246 26.70 -2.77 -23.34
N GLN A 247 27.77 -2.40 -22.63
CA GLN A 247 28.03 -1.02 -22.22
C GLN A 247 28.06 -0.05 -23.41
N LYS A 248 28.65 -0.46 -24.55
CA LYS A 248 28.63 0.35 -25.78
C LYS A 248 27.22 0.62 -26.33
N VAL A 249 26.27 -0.29 -26.12
CA VAL A 249 24.87 -0.09 -26.52
C VAL A 249 24.15 0.80 -25.52
N LEU A 250 24.39 0.58 -24.23
CA LEU A 250 23.78 1.35 -23.14
C LEU A 250 24.28 2.80 -23.07
N ALA A 251 25.52 3.07 -23.47
CA ALA A 251 26.10 4.41 -23.45
C ALA A 251 25.71 5.28 -24.65
N GLY A 252 24.98 4.75 -25.64
CA GLY A 252 24.74 5.43 -26.92
C GLY A 252 23.52 6.36 -26.97
N SER A 253 22.68 6.41 -25.93
CA SER A 253 21.43 7.20 -25.89
C SER A 253 20.86 7.30 -24.46
N PRO A 254 20.13 8.38 -24.10
CA PRO A 254 19.31 8.42 -22.88
C PRO A 254 18.26 7.31 -22.79
N THR A 255 17.80 6.80 -23.93
CA THR A 255 16.93 5.62 -24.05
C THR A 255 17.61 4.57 -24.94
N PRO A 256 18.46 3.71 -24.36
CA PRO A 256 19.16 2.68 -25.11
C PRO A 256 18.21 1.62 -25.69
N ASP A 257 18.62 1.02 -26.80
CA ASP A 257 18.00 -0.19 -27.32
C ASP A 257 18.36 -1.39 -26.44
N TYR A 258 17.51 -1.66 -25.44
CA TYR A 258 17.71 -2.73 -24.47
C TYR A 258 17.63 -4.12 -25.10
N ASP A 259 16.85 -4.30 -26.18
CA ASP A 259 16.76 -5.58 -26.87
C ASP A 259 18.10 -5.91 -27.51
N LYS A 260 18.70 -4.96 -28.22
CA LYS A 260 20.05 -5.09 -28.78
C LYS A 260 21.13 -5.30 -27.71
N ALA A 261 20.99 -4.66 -26.55
CA ALA A 261 21.90 -4.84 -25.43
C ALA A 261 21.85 -6.28 -24.89
N VAL A 262 20.64 -6.84 -24.71
CA VAL A 262 20.44 -8.23 -24.27
C VAL A 262 20.90 -9.22 -25.34
N GLU A 263 20.74 -8.91 -26.63
CA GLU A 263 21.25 -9.75 -27.73
C GLU A 263 22.77 -9.89 -27.71
N LYS A 264 23.51 -8.81 -27.44
CA LYS A 264 24.98 -8.80 -27.39
C LYS A 264 25.59 -9.38 -26.12
N ALA A 265 24.79 -9.58 -25.07
CA ALA A 265 25.31 -10.12 -23.82
C ALA A 265 25.79 -11.57 -23.99
N THR A 266 26.99 -11.86 -23.50
CA THR A 266 27.58 -13.21 -23.53
C THR A 266 26.95 -14.13 -22.47
N GLU A 267 26.69 -13.59 -21.28
CA GLU A 267 26.04 -14.30 -20.18
C GLU A 267 24.56 -13.94 -20.11
N LYS A 268 23.70 -14.88 -20.56
CA LYS A 268 22.25 -14.77 -20.47
C LYS A 268 21.71 -15.89 -19.61
N SER A 269 21.28 -15.56 -18.39
CA SER A 269 20.44 -16.47 -17.61
C SER A 269 18.97 -16.21 -17.98
N PHE A 270 18.13 -17.26 -17.96
CA PHE A 270 16.68 -17.14 -18.19
C PHE A 270 16.32 -16.37 -19.48
N SER A 271 16.88 -16.83 -20.61
CA SER A 271 16.58 -16.26 -21.93
C SER A 271 15.11 -16.42 -22.28
N ASP A 272 14.56 -17.61 -22.01
CA ASP A 272 13.16 -17.94 -22.22
C ASP A 272 12.22 -17.25 -21.23
N TRP A 273 11.05 -16.84 -21.72
CA TRP A 273 10.04 -16.15 -20.91
C TRP A 273 9.48 -17.03 -19.80
N TYR A 274 9.21 -18.31 -20.06
CA TYR A 274 8.64 -19.20 -19.06
C TYR A 274 9.60 -19.39 -17.89
N GLU A 275 10.88 -19.61 -18.17
CA GLU A 275 11.90 -19.70 -17.12
C GLU A 275 12.08 -18.38 -16.35
N PHE A 276 12.16 -17.25 -17.06
CA PHE A 276 12.28 -15.93 -16.44
C PHE A 276 11.09 -15.64 -15.53
N ARG A 277 9.86 -15.87 -16.01
CA ARG A 277 8.65 -15.70 -15.20
C ARG A 277 8.69 -16.58 -13.94
N ARG A 278 8.91 -17.89 -14.09
CA ARG A 278 8.81 -18.85 -12.99
C ARG A 278 9.93 -18.72 -11.95
N LYS A 279 11.17 -18.48 -12.39
CA LYS A 279 12.36 -18.47 -11.51
C LYS A 279 12.74 -17.08 -11.01
N VAL A 280 12.32 -16.02 -11.70
CA VAL A 280 12.66 -14.63 -11.35
C VAL A 280 11.42 -13.89 -10.84
N ILE A 281 10.42 -13.68 -11.69
CA ILE A 281 9.29 -12.79 -11.37
C ILE A 281 8.38 -13.39 -10.30
N GLU A 282 7.93 -14.63 -10.47
CA GLU A 282 7.02 -15.28 -9.51
C GLU A 282 7.69 -15.47 -8.14
N VAL A 283 8.98 -15.81 -8.13
CA VAL A 283 9.77 -15.91 -6.89
C VAL A 283 9.87 -14.54 -6.21
N ALA A 284 10.22 -13.50 -6.97
CA ALA A 284 10.36 -12.14 -6.44
C ALA A 284 9.05 -11.60 -5.88
N VAL A 285 7.96 -11.66 -6.65
CA VAL A 285 6.64 -11.17 -6.23
C VAL A 285 6.10 -11.96 -5.03
N LYS A 286 6.26 -13.29 -5.03
CA LYS A 286 5.85 -14.12 -3.89
C LYS A 286 6.62 -13.75 -2.62
N GLU A 287 7.91 -13.44 -2.74
CA GLU A 287 8.73 -13.08 -1.61
C GLU A 287 8.40 -11.67 -1.08
N ILE A 288 8.24 -10.69 -1.97
CA ILE A 288 7.80 -9.33 -1.61
C ILE A 288 6.48 -9.37 -0.85
N ASN A 289 5.48 -10.08 -1.37
CA ASN A 289 4.14 -10.15 -0.76
C ASN A 289 4.09 -10.96 0.54
N ARG A 290 5.12 -11.79 0.81
CA ARG A 290 5.24 -12.58 2.03
C ARG A 290 5.82 -11.76 3.17
N VAL A 291 6.72 -10.84 2.87
CA VAL A 291 7.28 -9.94 3.89
C VAL A 291 6.21 -8.92 4.23
N ASP A 292 5.97 -8.71 5.53
CA ASP A 292 5.06 -7.68 5.99
C ASP A 292 5.78 -6.33 5.93
N ASN A 293 5.62 -5.65 4.80
CA ASN A 293 6.34 -4.41 4.45
C ASN A 293 5.38 -3.35 3.88
N GLY A 294 4.07 -3.50 4.11
CA GLY A 294 3.05 -2.61 3.56
C GLY A 294 3.05 -2.50 2.03
N THR A 295 3.65 -3.46 1.31
CA THR A 295 3.78 -3.47 -0.15
C THR A 295 3.18 -4.74 -0.71
N PHE A 296 2.12 -4.61 -1.51
CA PHE A 296 1.54 -5.70 -2.26
C PHE A 296 1.78 -5.51 -3.76
N VAL A 297 2.30 -6.55 -4.43
CA VAL A 297 2.67 -6.52 -5.84
C VAL A 297 1.92 -7.61 -6.59
N SER A 298 1.30 -7.24 -7.70
CA SER A 298 0.84 -8.17 -8.73
C SER A 298 1.39 -7.76 -10.09
N TYR A 299 1.32 -8.64 -11.09
CA TYR A 299 1.88 -8.34 -12.40
C TYR A 299 1.08 -8.99 -13.55
N GLU A 300 1.13 -8.34 -14.70
CA GLU A 300 0.55 -8.81 -15.96
C GLU A 300 1.56 -8.70 -17.10
N PRO A 301 1.83 -9.79 -17.85
CA PRO A 301 2.66 -9.71 -19.04
C PRO A 301 1.92 -9.07 -20.21
N LYS A 302 2.57 -8.14 -20.92
CA LYS A 302 2.06 -7.54 -22.16
C LYS A 302 2.63 -8.25 -23.37
N LYS A 303 1.73 -8.70 -24.25
CA LYS A 303 2.03 -9.48 -25.45
C LYS A 303 1.67 -8.68 -26.70
N ALA A 304 2.50 -8.78 -27.73
CA ALA A 304 2.25 -8.14 -29.02
C ALA A 304 2.76 -9.00 -30.18
N GLY A 305 2.30 -8.67 -31.39
CA GLY A 305 2.75 -9.27 -32.65
C GLY A 305 2.24 -10.69 -32.91
N HIS A 306 2.63 -11.22 -34.07
CA HIS A 306 2.33 -12.59 -34.46
C HIS A 306 3.07 -13.58 -33.55
N GLY A 307 2.34 -14.50 -32.90
CA GLY A 307 2.88 -15.42 -31.89
C GLY A 307 2.83 -14.90 -30.44
N GLY A 308 2.34 -13.68 -30.20
CA GLY A 308 2.05 -13.20 -28.84
C GLY A 308 3.29 -13.11 -27.93
N LYS A 309 4.42 -12.63 -28.47
CA LYS A 309 5.67 -12.47 -27.72
C LYS A 309 5.48 -11.43 -26.61
N VAL A 310 5.95 -11.76 -25.42
CA VAL A 310 5.94 -10.82 -24.28
C VAL A 310 7.04 -9.77 -24.50
N TYR A 311 6.66 -8.49 -24.53
CA TYR A 311 7.60 -7.38 -24.73
C TYR A 311 7.76 -6.51 -23.46
N ALA A 312 6.77 -6.51 -22.57
CA ALA A 312 6.80 -5.75 -21.32
C ALA A 312 6.05 -6.48 -20.20
N ILE A 313 6.27 -6.05 -18.96
CA ILE A 313 5.51 -6.46 -17.79
C ILE A 313 4.93 -5.21 -17.14
N THR A 314 3.63 -5.24 -16.85
CA THR A 314 2.99 -4.24 -16.00
C THR A 314 2.92 -4.78 -14.59
N PHE A 315 3.50 -4.06 -13.63
CA PHE A 315 3.36 -4.30 -12.21
C PHE A 315 2.28 -3.38 -11.64
N PHE A 316 1.46 -3.94 -10.75
CA PHE A 316 0.51 -3.20 -9.94
C PHE A 316 1.01 -3.27 -8.49
N VAL A 317 1.35 -2.12 -7.94
CA VAL A 317 1.92 -1.99 -6.59
C VAL A 317 0.92 -1.25 -5.72
N GLU A 318 0.57 -1.85 -4.59
CA GLU A 318 -0.28 -1.25 -3.57
C GLU A 318 0.57 -0.97 -2.33
N LEU A 319 0.64 0.30 -1.93
CA LEU A 319 1.33 0.77 -0.73
C LEU A 319 0.30 1.13 0.34
N GLY A 320 0.43 0.53 1.53
CA GLY A 320 -0.45 0.76 2.68
C GLY A 320 -0.77 -0.52 3.45
N ASN A 321 -1.22 -0.37 4.69
CA ASN A 321 -1.57 -1.50 5.56
C ASN A 321 -2.62 -2.40 4.90
N LYS A 322 -2.41 -3.71 5.06
CA LYS A 322 -3.43 -4.74 4.85
C LYS A 322 -4.50 -4.64 5.94
N GLU A 323 -5.25 -3.54 5.98
CA GLU A 323 -6.54 -3.53 6.67
C GLU A 323 -7.71 -3.84 5.72
N ASN A 324 -7.49 -4.07 4.42
CA ASN A 324 -8.59 -4.31 3.47
C ASN A 324 -8.27 -5.29 2.32
N GLU A 325 -7.46 -6.35 2.56
CA GLU A 325 -7.13 -7.34 1.52
C GLU A 325 -7.55 -8.79 1.82
N GLU A 326 -7.71 -9.20 3.08
CA GLU A 326 -8.37 -10.49 3.37
C GLU A 326 -9.85 -10.46 2.93
N GLU A 327 -10.44 -9.28 2.83
CA GLU A 327 -11.76 -9.06 2.23
C GLU A 327 -11.73 -9.20 0.69
N LYS A 328 -10.73 -8.64 -0.01
CA LYS A 328 -10.71 -8.60 -1.49
C LYS A 328 -10.32 -9.91 -2.17
N LYS A 329 -9.44 -10.75 -1.57
CA LYS A 329 -9.09 -12.06 -2.17
C LYS A 329 -10.24 -13.08 -2.07
N THR A 330 -11.20 -12.84 -1.18
CA THR A 330 -12.38 -13.69 -1.02
C THR A 330 -13.47 -13.38 -2.06
N GLU A 331 -13.49 -12.16 -2.61
CA GLU A 331 -14.53 -11.69 -3.55
C GLU A 331 -14.39 -12.22 -4.98
N ALA A 332 -13.18 -12.40 -5.50
CA ALA A 332 -13.00 -12.82 -6.89
C ALA A 332 -13.36 -14.31 -7.14
N THR A 333 -13.36 -15.14 -6.08
CA THR A 333 -13.56 -16.60 -6.20
C THR A 333 -14.88 -17.12 -5.63
N LYS A 334 -15.71 -16.28 -5.00
CA LYS A 334 -17.02 -16.68 -4.42
C LYS A 334 -18.22 -16.04 -5.12
N LYS A 335 -18.18 -15.86 -6.45
CA LYS A 335 -19.41 -15.76 -7.26
C LYS A 335 -20.12 -17.11 -7.31
N SER A 336 -20.66 -17.56 -6.17
CA SER A 336 -21.65 -18.62 -6.06
C SER A 336 -21.99 -18.83 -4.56
N LYS A 337 -23.15 -18.33 -4.16
CA LYS A 337 -23.89 -18.50 -2.89
C LYS A 337 -23.66 -17.43 -1.79
N SER A 338 -24.59 -16.49 -1.81
CA SER A 338 -25.11 -15.58 -0.76
C SER A 338 -24.70 -15.81 0.70
N GLN A 339 -23.97 -14.85 1.27
CA GLN A 339 -24.04 -14.44 2.68
C GLN A 339 -23.60 -12.96 2.75
N LEU A 340 -24.46 -12.06 3.24
CA LEU A 340 -24.14 -10.63 3.42
C LEU A 340 -23.05 -10.44 4.49
N SER A 341 -22.16 -9.47 4.28
CA SER A 341 -21.08 -9.09 5.22
C SER A 341 -21.64 -8.64 6.58
N GLN A 342 -20.85 -8.74 7.66
CA GLN A 342 -21.24 -8.28 9.00
C GLN A 342 -21.55 -6.77 9.03
N GLU A 343 -20.87 -5.97 8.22
CA GLU A 343 -21.10 -4.53 8.11
C GLU A 343 -22.40 -4.21 7.35
N GLU A 344 -22.70 -4.95 6.28
CA GLU A 344 -23.96 -4.83 5.55
C GLU A 344 -25.15 -5.25 6.42
N GLN A 345 -24.97 -6.27 7.26
CA GLN A 345 -25.96 -6.68 8.26
C GLN A 345 -26.16 -5.58 9.31
N PHE A 346 -25.08 -4.92 9.76
CA PHE A 346 -25.16 -3.82 10.72
C PHE A 346 -25.87 -2.58 10.13
N GLU A 347 -25.55 -2.20 8.89
CA GLU A 347 -26.25 -1.13 8.19
C GLU A 347 -27.74 -1.43 8.00
N LEU A 348 -28.07 -2.68 7.62
CA LEU A 348 -29.45 -3.08 7.46
C LEU A 348 -30.21 -3.05 8.79
N PHE A 349 -29.57 -3.50 9.88
CA PHE A 349 -30.18 -3.48 11.20
C PHE A 349 -30.45 -2.05 11.67
N PHE A 350 -29.54 -1.12 11.38
CA PHE A 350 -29.75 0.29 11.64
C PHE A 350 -30.92 0.86 10.82
N LYS A 351 -30.97 0.57 9.51
CA LYS A 351 -32.07 0.99 8.63
C LYS A 351 -33.44 0.45 9.10
N VAL A 352 -33.52 -0.83 9.47
CA VAL A 352 -34.76 -1.43 9.98
C VAL A 352 -35.15 -0.83 11.33
N LYS A 353 -34.18 -0.56 12.21
CA LYS A 353 -34.44 0.11 13.49
C LYS A 353 -34.97 1.53 13.32
N THR A 354 -34.51 2.26 12.29
CA THR A 354 -35.04 3.59 11.98
C THR A 354 -36.42 3.56 11.32
N LEU A 355 -36.80 2.45 10.68
CA LEU A 355 -38.05 2.31 9.95
C LEU A 355 -39.24 1.98 10.86
N ILE A 356 -39.01 1.18 11.91
CA ILE A 356 -40.03 0.76 12.87
C ILE A 356 -40.13 1.79 14.00
N LYS A 357 -41.32 2.34 14.24
CA LYS A 357 -41.54 3.37 15.28
C LYS A 357 -41.50 2.80 16.69
N GLU A 358 -41.87 1.54 16.84
CA GLU A 358 -41.86 0.81 18.10
C GLU A 358 -40.44 0.40 18.49
N GLU A 359 -40.10 0.51 19.78
CA GLU A 359 -38.79 0.10 20.27
C GLU A 359 -38.65 -1.44 20.24
N LEU A 360 -37.81 -1.95 19.34
CA LEU A 360 -37.47 -3.36 19.24
C LEU A 360 -36.02 -3.63 19.66
N SER A 361 -35.79 -4.81 20.24
CA SER A 361 -34.45 -5.32 20.52
C SER A 361 -33.69 -5.62 19.22
N TYR A 362 -32.36 -5.55 19.26
CA TYR A 362 -31.51 -5.92 18.12
C TYR A 362 -31.65 -7.41 17.74
N ASP A 363 -31.95 -8.27 18.71
CA ASP A 363 -32.18 -9.69 18.47
C ASP A 363 -33.47 -9.91 17.64
N ASP A 364 -34.54 -9.19 17.96
CA ASP A 364 -35.81 -9.25 17.24
C ASP A 364 -35.67 -8.74 15.80
N ILE A 365 -34.94 -7.64 15.62
CA ILE A 365 -34.59 -7.10 14.29
C ILE A 365 -33.80 -8.13 13.50
N GLY A 366 -32.86 -8.83 14.14
CA GLY A 366 -32.09 -9.89 13.51
C GLY A 366 -32.95 -11.05 13.02
N VAL A 367 -34.00 -11.44 13.76
CA VAL A 367 -34.94 -12.49 13.35
C VAL A 367 -35.80 -12.03 12.16
N ILE A 368 -36.26 -10.78 12.15
CA ILE A 368 -37.04 -10.20 11.05
C ILE A 368 -36.20 -10.13 9.77
N CYS A 369 -34.96 -9.63 9.85
CA CYS A 369 -34.04 -9.55 8.72
C CYS A 369 -33.74 -10.94 8.13
N LYS A 370 -33.52 -11.95 8.99
CA LYS A 370 -33.34 -13.34 8.55
C LYS A 370 -34.58 -13.89 7.85
N ALA A 371 -35.79 -13.59 8.35
CA ALA A 371 -37.03 -14.03 7.73
C ALA A 371 -37.26 -13.38 6.35
N ALA A 372 -36.78 -12.15 6.15
CA ALA A 372 -36.87 -11.43 4.89
C ALA A 372 -35.76 -11.76 3.88
N GLU A 373 -34.83 -12.66 4.22
CA GLU A 373 -33.61 -12.88 3.44
C GLU A 373 -32.82 -11.58 3.21
N TYR A 374 -32.83 -10.68 4.21
CA TYR A 374 -32.18 -9.37 4.20
C TYR A 374 -32.73 -8.39 3.14
N ASP A 375 -33.92 -8.64 2.60
CA ASP A 375 -34.62 -7.74 1.68
C ASP A 375 -35.42 -6.67 2.45
N ILE A 376 -34.94 -5.42 2.39
CA ILE A 376 -35.56 -4.29 3.08
C ILE A 376 -36.99 -3.99 2.58
N GLN A 377 -37.29 -4.22 1.30
CA GLN A 377 -38.60 -3.93 0.74
C GLN A 377 -39.68 -4.85 1.30
N LYS A 378 -39.32 -6.12 1.56
CA LYS A 378 -40.21 -7.08 2.23
C LYS A 378 -40.50 -6.66 3.68
N ILE A 379 -39.49 -6.15 4.39
CA ILE A 379 -39.62 -5.68 5.77
C ILE A 379 -40.51 -4.43 5.82
N GLU A 380 -40.29 -3.48 4.91
CA GLU A 380 -41.10 -2.28 4.78
C GLU A 380 -42.56 -2.62 4.49
N LYS A 381 -42.82 -3.50 3.51
CA LYS A 381 -44.17 -3.98 3.19
C LYS A 381 -44.84 -4.66 4.39
N ALA A 382 -44.14 -5.52 5.11
CA ALA A 382 -44.67 -6.19 6.30
C ALA A 382 -45.01 -5.21 7.43
N TYR A 383 -44.19 -4.19 7.65
CA TYR A 383 -44.45 -3.14 8.63
C TYR A 383 -45.65 -2.27 8.24
N MET A 384 -45.80 -1.95 6.96
CA MET A 384 -46.97 -1.22 6.46
C MET A 384 -48.27 -2.00 6.68
N VAL A 385 -48.25 -3.32 6.46
CA VAL A 385 -49.41 -4.20 6.73
C VAL A 385 -49.74 -4.24 8.22
N ALA A 386 -48.73 -4.34 9.09
CA ALA A 386 -48.92 -4.28 10.54
C ALA A 386 -49.54 -2.94 10.98
N SER A 387 -49.01 -1.83 10.46
CA SER A 387 -49.47 -0.47 10.76
C SER A 387 -50.88 -0.17 10.23
N SER A 388 -51.30 -0.85 9.17
CA SER A 388 -52.62 -0.68 8.53
C SER A 388 -53.68 -1.66 9.05
N SER A 389 -53.31 -2.55 9.96
CA SER A 389 -54.22 -3.56 10.50
C SER A 389 -55.25 -2.95 11.45
N THR A 390 -56.50 -3.43 11.37
CA THR A 390 -57.63 -2.87 12.14
C THR A 390 -57.76 -3.48 13.54
N ASN A 391 -57.05 -4.58 13.81
CA ASN A 391 -57.06 -5.27 15.09
C ASN A 391 -55.78 -4.95 15.86
N ALA A 392 -55.84 -4.87 17.19
CA ALA A 392 -54.64 -4.73 18.02
C ALA A 392 -53.71 -5.92 17.82
N ILE A 393 -52.42 -5.64 17.58
CA ILE A 393 -51.37 -6.67 17.42
C ILE A 393 -50.60 -6.78 18.74
N ASP A 394 -50.75 -7.91 19.43
CA ASP A 394 -50.06 -8.15 20.71
C ASP A 394 -48.58 -8.50 20.55
N ASN A 395 -48.17 -9.05 19.39
CA ASN A 395 -46.77 -9.38 19.09
C ASN A 395 -46.40 -8.94 17.67
N LEU A 396 -45.80 -7.75 17.57
CA LEU A 396 -45.38 -7.13 16.31
C LEU A 396 -44.36 -7.97 15.54
N VAL A 397 -43.34 -8.50 16.24
CA VAL A 397 -42.24 -9.29 15.64
C VAL A 397 -42.78 -10.57 15.01
N GLY A 398 -43.61 -11.31 15.74
CA GLY A 398 -44.23 -12.53 15.25
C GLY A 398 -45.16 -12.28 14.06
N PHE A 399 -45.90 -11.17 14.09
CA PHE A 399 -46.75 -10.75 12.98
C PHE A 399 -45.94 -10.43 11.72
N MET A 400 -44.86 -9.65 11.85
CA MET A 400 -43.99 -9.29 10.73
C MET A 400 -43.33 -10.52 10.08
N ILE A 401 -42.81 -11.44 10.88
CA ILE A 401 -42.21 -12.70 10.36
C ILE A 401 -43.25 -13.50 9.57
N LYS A 402 -44.49 -13.58 10.07
CA LYS A 402 -45.57 -14.28 9.39
C LYS A 402 -45.98 -13.58 8.10
N ALA A 403 -46.12 -12.26 8.13
CA ALA A 403 -46.44 -11.45 6.96
C ALA A 403 -45.39 -11.57 5.85
N ILE A 404 -44.11 -11.68 6.22
CA ILE A 404 -43.00 -11.90 5.26
C ILE A 404 -43.07 -13.31 4.68
N LYS A 405 -43.25 -14.34 5.52
CA LYS A 405 -43.28 -15.74 5.07
C LYS A 405 -44.49 -16.06 4.20
N GLU A 406 -45.64 -15.49 4.51
CA GLU A 406 -46.90 -15.71 3.79
C GLU A 406 -47.18 -14.61 2.74
N ASN A 407 -46.24 -13.67 2.54
CA ASN A 407 -46.28 -12.56 1.57
C ASN A 407 -47.59 -11.76 1.61
N TYR A 408 -47.94 -11.23 2.78
CA TYR A 408 -49.19 -10.48 2.97
C TYR A 408 -49.23 -9.22 2.10
N ASP A 409 -50.38 -8.97 1.48
CA ASP A 409 -50.67 -7.74 0.75
C ASP A 409 -51.43 -6.74 1.63
N LEU A 410 -51.37 -5.46 1.24
CA LEU A 410 -52.14 -4.41 1.91
C LEU A 410 -53.63 -4.77 1.90
N PRO A 411 -54.33 -4.64 3.04
CA PRO A 411 -55.73 -5.02 3.13
C PRO A 411 -56.57 -4.17 2.16
N VAL A 412 -57.15 -4.82 1.15
CA VAL A 412 -58.18 -4.22 0.31
C VAL A 412 -59.38 -3.95 1.21
N LYS A 413 -59.75 -2.68 1.40
CA LYS A 413 -61.02 -2.33 2.07
C LYS A 413 -62.15 -2.98 1.27
N LYS A 414 -62.73 -4.06 1.80
CA LYS A 414 -64.05 -4.49 1.36
C LYS A 414 -65.01 -3.38 1.75
N GLU A 415 -65.71 -2.78 0.79
CA GLU A 415 -67.00 -2.17 1.10
C GLU A 415 -67.81 -3.20 1.88
N ASN A 416 -68.41 -2.76 2.98
CA ASN A 416 -69.05 -3.61 3.97
C ASN A 416 -70.11 -4.53 3.35
N GLY A 417 -69.72 -5.75 2.97
CA GLY A 417 -70.63 -6.88 3.01
C GLY A 417 -70.90 -7.16 4.48
N LYS A 418 -72.07 -6.71 4.98
CA LYS A 418 -72.55 -6.97 6.34
C LYS A 418 -72.17 -8.39 6.77
N LYS A 419 -71.30 -8.53 7.77
CA LYS A 419 -71.12 -9.81 8.47
C LYS A 419 -72.48 -10.19 9.04
N GLN A 420 -73.15 -11.19 8.48
CA GLN A 420 -74.25 -11.84 9.17
C GLN A 420 -73.65 -12.51 10.41
N ASN A 421 -73.92 -11.94 11.58
CA ASN A 421 -73.60 -12.55 12.85
C ASN A 421 -74.38 -13.87 12.93
N LYS A 422 -73.68 -15.01 13.07
CA LYS A 422 -74.28 -16.33 13.35
C LYS A 422 -75.18 -16.35 14.61
N PHE A 423 -75.14 -15.29 15.42
CA PHE A 423 -76.00 -15.09 16.58
C PHE A 423 -77.46 -14.72 16.20
N ASN A 424 -77.71 -14.17 15.00
CA ASN A 424 -79.04 -13.73 14.55
C ASN A 424 -79.63 -14.60 13.42
N ASN A 425 -79.31 -15.89 13.37
CA ASN A 425 -79.83 -16.79 12.34
C ASN A 425 -81.16 -17.44 12.74
N PHE A 426 -82.11 -16.64 13.20
CA PHE A 426 -83.49 -17.05 13.49
C PHE A 426 -84.44 -16.10 12.76
N HIS A 427 -85.59 -16.61 12.32
CA HIS A 427 -86.66 -15.77 11.78
C HIS A 427 -87.14 -14.85 12.91
N GLN A 428 -86.76 -13.56 12.86
CA GLN A 428 -87.41 -12.56 13.69
C GLN A 428 -88.87 -12.50 13.27
N ARG A 429 -89.77 -12.49 14.27
CA ARG A 429 -91.20 -12.29 14.03
C ARG A 429 -91.38 -10.86 13.52
N ASP A 430 -91.86 -10.73 12.30
CA ASP A 430 -92.41 -9.46 11.82
C ASP A 430 -93.76 -9.27 12.51
N TYR A 431 -93.87 -8.20 13.29
CA TYR A 431 -95.14 -7.76 13.85
C TYR A 431 -95.62 -6.58 13.01
N ASP A 432 -96.80 -6.71 12.40
CA ASP A 432 -97.47 -5.56 11.79
C ASP A 432 -98.08 -4.72 12.91
N PHE A 433 -97.31 -3.73 13.38
CA PHE A 433 -97.72 -2.86 14.48
C PHE A 433 -98.99 -2.07 14.15
N ASP A 434 -99.25 -1.76 12.87
CA ASP A 434 -100.47 -1.07 12.45
C ASP A 434 -101.70 -1.97 12.66
N GLU A 435 -101.57 -3.28 12.43
CA GLU A 435 -102.63 -4.26 12.70
C GLU A 435 -102.92 -4.37 14.20
N TYR A 436 -101.89 -4.45 15.04
CA TYR A 436 -102.05 -4.49 16.50
C TYR A 436 -102.59 -3.19 17.08
N GLU A 437 -102.18 -2.04 16.54
CA GLU A 437 -102.72 -0.74 16.94
C GLU A 437 -104.20 -0.63 16.61
N ARG A 438 -104.63 -1.05 15.40
CA ARG A 438 -106.07 -1.14 15.07
C ARG A 438 -106.82 -2.09 15.99
N ALA A 439 -106.24 -3.25 16.31
CA ALA A 439 -106.87 -4.22 17.21
C ALA A 439 -107.00 -3.72 18.65
N LEU A 440 -106.07 -2.89 19.12
CA LEU A 440 -106.11 -2.26 20.44
C LEU A 440 -107.13 -1.11 20.49
N LEU A 441 -107.12 -0.22 19.49
CA LEU A 441 -108.06 0.90 19.40
C LEU A 441 -109.52 0.43 19.23
N ASN A 442 -109.73 -0.69 18.53
CA ASN A 442 -111.06 -1.28 18.39
C ASN A 442 -111.52 -2.06 19.63
N ARG A 443 -110.66 -2.24 20.66
CA ARG A 443 -111.01 -2.95 21.89
C ARG A 443 -111.64 -2.06 22.96
N ASP A 444 -111.52 -0.75 22.82
CA ASP A 444 -112.14 0.25 23.71
C ASP A 444 -113.54 0.72 23.21
N GLN A 445 -114.10 0.07 22.18
CA GLN A 445 -115.44 0.35 21.65
C GLN A 445 -116.41 -0.85 21.72
N ALA A 446 -116.17 -1.80 22.63
CA ALA A 446 -117.10 -2.92 22.92
C ALA A 446 -117.62 -2.88 24.36
#